data_AF-B8CVJ8-F1
#
_entry.id   AF-B8CVJ8-F1
#
_cell.length_a   1.000
_cell.length_b   1.000
_cell.length_c   1.000
_cell.angle_alpha   90.00
_cell.angle_beta   90.00
_cell.angle_gamma   90.00
#
_symmetry.space_group_name_H-M   'P 1'
#
loop_
_entity.id
_entity.type
_entity.pdbx_description
1 polymer ?
#
loop_
_entity_poly.entity_id
_entity_poly.type
_entity_poly.pdbx_seq_one_letter_code
_entity_poly.pdbx_strand_id
1 'polypeptide(L)'
;MLVNNQSHNPKLICWQRHPVNDEALLQGINAASFVSIASLCQHAATLLAGHPHSHITIYGNTYWSKDLARLIRYLTRISGVEIKKLELIDDGSSEYQKMFYWQRLSSEEQTRDLATGLKNLKSYLSGNDNKLLRLLTGHSNKLPRRLSSFMNWHQLFPTTYHMLRMDYLDKPELHQLKQYLGNNAQQIRWNYIADNLFDDEQQSLFYQLLGISLAEQKQLRAGRQQLHDFMFIGVDSSNASSKLQINVIADSRQESGIIPTITAKKMLFKGHPFANFNQTIVDAHQMGEMPAMIPFETLIMTGNLPQKVGGMASSLYFSLPNNYHIEYIVFSGSKKDLEQHALLQIMLYLKVISPERVYFSEQFKSC
;
A
#
# COMPACT_ATOMS: atom_id res chain seq x y z
N MET A 1 -9.62 -9.10 -3.56
CA MET A 1 -10.24 -9.17 -4.90
C MET A 1 -10.18 -10.57 -5.50
N LEU A 2 -9.00 -11.20 -5.61
CA LEU A 2 -8.89 -12.57 -6.14
C LEU A 2 -9.81 -13.56 -5.42
N VAL A 3 -9.73 -13.59 -4.09
CA VAL A 3 -10.57 -14.44 -3.22
C VAL A 3 -12.07 -14.15 -3.41
N ASN A 4 -12.45 -12.87 -3.46
CA ASN A 4 -13.84 -12.43 -3.57
C ASN A 4 -14.48 -12.76 -4.91
N ASN A 5 -13.73 -12.70 -6.01
CA ASN A 5 -14.31 -12.78 -7.36
C ASN A 5 -14.51 -14.23 -7.85
N GLN A 6 -13.95 -15.24 -7.16
CA GLN A 6 -14.06 -16.70 -7.43
C GLN A 6 -14.11 -17.11 -8.92
N SER A 7 -13.47 -16.33 -9.79
CA SER A 7 -13.59 -16.51 -11.24
C SER A 7 -12.77 -17.71 -11.70
N HIS A 8 -13.29 -18.50 -12.62
CA HIS A 8 -12.54 -19.58 -13.28
C HIS A 8 -11.58 -19.09 -14.37
N ASN A 9 -11.52 -17.79 -14.66
CA ASN A 9 -10.61 -17.24 -15.68
C ASN A 9 -9.13 -17.49 -15.31
N PRO A 10 -8.24 -17.71 -16.31
CA PRO A 10 -6.80 -17.77 -16.08
C PRO A 10 -6.28 -16.49 -15.42
N LYS A 11 -5.39 -16.63 -14.42
CA LYS A 11 -4.82 -15.52 -13.66
C LYS A 11 -3.30 -15.52 -13.79
N LEU A 12 -2.72 -14.37 -14.12
CA LEU A 12 -1.28 -14.19 -14.15
C LEU A 12 -0.88 -13.26 -13.00
N ILE A 13 -0.12 -13.78 -12.03
CA ILE A 13 0.20 -13.10 -10.77
C ILE A 13 1.67 -12.69 -10.78
N CYS A 14 1.97 -11.44 -10.46
CA CYS A 14 3.34 -10.96 -10.27
C CYS A 14 3.41 -10.11 -9.00
N TRP A 15 3.62 -10.76 -7.85
CA TRP A 15 3.71 -10.11 -6.55
C TRP A 15 5.13 -10.20 -5.99
N GLN A 16 5.76 -9.04 -5.78
CA GLN A 16 7.16 -8.99 -5.34
C GLN A 16 7.34 -9.33 -3.85
N ARG A 17 6.39 -8.91 -2.99
CA ARG A 17 6.49 -9.10 -1.53
C ARG A 17 5.95 -10.45 -1.05
N HIS A 18 5.04 -11.04 -1.82
CA HIS A 18 4.38 -12.31 -1.53
C HIS A 18 4.36 -13.20 -2.78
N PRO A 19 5.53 -13.71 -3.22
CA PRO A 19 5.55 -14.66 -4.32
C PRO A 19 4.78 -15.92 -3.92
N VAL A 20 3.80 -16.32 -4.72
CA VAL A 20 3.06 -17.56 -4.52
C VAL A 20 3.83 -18.68 -5.22
N ASN A 21 4.36 -19.62 -4.43
CA ASN A 21 5.17 -20.74 -4.93
C ASN A 21 4.47 -22.11 -4.78
N ASP A 22 3.31 -22.14 -4.12
CA ASP A 22 2.52 -23.37 -3.98
C ASP A 22 1.80 -23.67 -5.30
N GLU A 23 2.31 -24.67 -6.03
CA GLU A 23 1.76 -25.09 -7.32
C GLU A 23 0.34 -25.65 -7.22
N ALA A 24 0.02 -26.37 -6.14
CA ALA A 24 -1.31 -26.94 -5.95
C ALA A 24 -2.34 -25.82 -5.69
N LEU A 25 -1.96 -24.82 -4.89
CA LEU A 25 -2.75 -23.61 -4.68
C LEU A 25 -2.99 -22.89 -6.00
N LEU A 26 -1.93 -22.62 -6.77
CA LEU A 26 -2.01 -21.91 -8.05
C LEU A 26 -2.92 -22.65 -9.05
N GLN A 27 -2.80 -23.98 -9.15
CA GLN A 27 -3.68 -24.80 -9.98
C GLN A 27 -5.13 -24.70 -9.50
N GLY A 28 -5.37 -24.78 -8.19
CA GLY A 28 -6.71 -24.70 -7.60
C GLY A 28 -7.44 -23.37 -7.89
N ILE A 29 -6.69 -22.29 -8.13
CA ILE A 29 -7.26 -20.99 -8.52
C ILE A 29 -7.05 -20.65 -10.00
N ASN A 30 -6.67 -21.60 -10.85
CA ASN A 30 -6.34 -21.38 -12.27
C ASN A 30 -5.39 -20.18 -12.48
N ALA A 31 -4.25 -20.21 -11.78
CA ALA A 31 -3.26 -19.14 -11.79
C ALA A 31 -1.85 -19.62 -12.12
N ALA A 32 -1.03 -18.70 -12.61
CA ALA A 32 0.42 -18.83 -12.70
C ALA A 32 1.09 -17.63 -12.04
N SER A 33 2.20 -17.89 -11.33
CA SER A 33 2.97 -16.88 -10.59
C SER A 33 4.28 -16.57 -11.32
N PHE A 34 4.67 -15.29 -11.32
CA PHE A 34 5.83 -14.78 -12.04
C PHE A 34 6.64 -13.85 -11.15
N VAL A 35 7.97 -13.97 -11.23
CA VAL A 35 8.90 -13.11 -10.48
C VAL A 35 9.08 -11.71 -11.10
N SER A 36 8.62 -11.52 -12.34
CA SER A 36 8.76 -10.26 -13.06
C SER A 36 7.65 -10.03 -14.10
N ILE A 37 7.41 -8.76 -14.42
CA ILE A 37 6.49 -8.37 -15.51
C ILE A 37 6.99 -8.89 -16.86
N ALA A 38 8.31 -9.00 -17.07
CA ALA A 38 8.86 -9.49 -18.33
C ALA A 38 8.49 -10.97 -18.57
N SER A 39 8.67 -11.82 -17.55
CA SER A 39 8.27 -13.23 -17.61
C SER A 39 6.76 -13.40 -17.73
N LEU A 40 5.98 -12.56 -17.04
CA LEU A 40 4.51 -12.54 -17.16
C LEU A 40 4.10 -12.20 -18.60
N CYS A 41 4.67 -11.17 -19.20
CA CYS A 41 4.39 -10.76 -20.57
C CYS A 41 4.70 -11.87 -21.58
N GLN A 42 5.86 -12.52 -21.45
CA GLN A 42 6.24 -13.62 -22.33
C GLN A 42 5.22 -14.77 -22.27
N HIS A 43 4.80 -15.16 -21.06
CA HIS A 43 3.79 -16.19 -20.89
C HIS A 43 2.42 -15.75 -21.42
N ALA A 44 2.02 -14.50 -21.17
CA ALA A 44 0.77 -13.95 -21.70
C ALA A 44 0.73 -14.01 -23.24
N ALA A 45 1.84 -13.72 -23.93
CA ALA A 45 1.91 -13.83 -25.39
C ALA A 45 1.65 -15.26 -25.88
N THR A 46 2.25 -16.26 -25.23
CA THR A 46 2.02 -17.67 -25.57
C THR A 46 0.58 -18.09 -25.30
N LEU A 47 0.05 -17.74 -24.12
CA LEU A 47 -1.33 -18.06 -23.74
C LEU A 47 -2.34 -17.45 -24.71
N LEU A 48 -2.19 -16.16 -25.02
CA LEU A 48 -3.14 -15.40 -25.83
C LEU A 48 -3.06 -15.72 -27.33
N ALA A 49 -1.94 -16.28 -27.82
CA ALA A 49 -1.83 -16.76 -29.20
C ALA A 49 -2.85 -17.87 -29.53
N GLY A 50 -3.26 -18.66 -28.55
CA GLY A 50 -4.31 -19.69 -28.69
C GLY A 50 -5.74 -19.18 -28.51
N HIS A 51 -5.94 -17.91 -28.17
CA HIS A 51 -7.23 -17.33 -27.81
C HIS A 51 -7.46 -15.97 -28.51
N PRO A 52 -7.71 -15.98 -29.84
CA PRO A 52 -8.08 -14.76 -30.56
C PRO A 52 -9.40 -14.25 -29.98
N HIS A 53 -9.47 -12.97 -29.59
CA HIS A 53 -10.59 -12.34 -28.84
C HIS A 53 -10.56 -12.58 -27.32
N SER A 54 -9.45 -12.19 -26.70
CA SER A 54 -9.27 -12.26 -25.25
C SER A 54 -9.56 -10.91 -24.59
N HIS A 55 -10.34 -10.94 -23.50
CA HIS A 55 -10.58 -9.77 -22.65
C HIS A 55 -9.72 -9.85 -21.39
N ILE A 56 -9.00 -8.77 -21.07
CA ILE A 56 -8.09 -8.71 -19.93
C ILE A 56 -8.57 -7.68 -18.92
N THR A 57 -8.69 -8.11 -17.66
CA THR A 57 -8.77 -7.21 -16.51
C THR A 57 -7.42 -7.16 -15.83
N ILE A 58 -6.88 -5.96 -15.61
CA ILE A 58 -5.59 -5.78 -14.93
C ILE A 58 -5.81 -5.22 -13.53
N TYR A 59 -5.31 -5.93 -12.54
CA TYR A 59 -5.19 -5.46 -11.16
C TYR A 59 -3.78 -4.93 -10.97
N GLY A 60 -3.65 -3.66 -10.57
CA GLY A 60 -2.36 -2.98 -10.50
C GLY A 60 -2.25 -2.07 -9.30
N ASN A 61 -1.04 -1.63 -9.00
CA ASN A 61 -0.79 -0.62 -7.98
C ASN A 61 -0.80 0.77 -8.62
N THR A 62 -1.57 1.70 -8.03
CA THR A 62 -1.78 3.05 -8.55
C THR A 62 -0.45 3.81 -8.69
N TYR A 63 0.36 3.87 -7.64
CA TYR A 63 1.66 4.54 -7.65
C TYR A 63 2.62 3.99 -8.71
N TRP A 64 2.61 2.67 -8.93
CA TRP A 64 3.46 1.99 -9.92
C TRP A 64 2.88 2.00 -11.35
N SER A 65 2.14 3.06 -11.71
CA SER A 65 1.53 3.29 -13.03
C SER A 65 2.49 3.08 -14.22
N LYS A 66 3.79 3.36 -14.08
CA LYS A 66 4.77 3.09 -15.14
C LYS A 66 4.84 1.60 -15.50
N ASP A 67 4.81 0.72 -14.50
CA ASP A 67 4.89 -0.72 -14.70
C ASP A 67 3.59 -1.26 -15.32
N LEU A 68 2.45 -0.71 -14.90
CA LEU A 68 1.16 -0.93 -15.55
C LEU A 68 1.19 -0.50 -17.03
N ALA A 69 1.72 0.68 -17.33
CA ALA A 69 1.82 1.18 -18.71
C ALA A 69 2.71 0.30 -19.59
N ARG A 70 3.80 -0.27 -19.03
CA ARG A 70 4.64 -1.24 -19.73
C ARG A 70 3.88 -2.53 -20.05
N LEU A 71 3.11 -3.03 -19.08
CA LEU A 71 2.28 -4.22 -19.25
C LEU A 71 1.22 -3.99 -20.32
N ILE A 72 0.43 -2.91 -20.21
CA ILE A 72 -0.63 -2.57 -21.18
C ILE A 72 -0.04 -2.43 -22.58
N ARG A 73 1.05 -1.68 -22.75
CA ARG A 73 1.70 -1.51 -24.07
C ARG A 73 2.18 -2.83 -24.68
N TYR A 74 2.57 -3.81 -23.84
CA TYR A 74 2.92 -5.13 -24.33
C TYR A 74 1.68 -5.90 -24.77
N LEU A 75 0.65 -5.96 -23.91
CA LEU A 75 -0.57 -6.73 -24.15
C LEU A 75 -1.36 -6.22 -25.37
N THR A 76 -1.45 -4.90 -25.57
CA THR A 76 -2.20 -4.31 -26.69
C THR A 76 -1.54 -4.53 -28.06
N ARG A 77 -0.32 -5.06 -28.10
CA ARG A 77 0.35 -5.47 -29.35
C ARG A 77 -0.01 -6.90 -29.77
N ILE A 78 -0.62 -7.66 -28.89
CA ILE A 78 -1.08 -9.02 -29.19
C ILE A 78 -2.42 -8.90 -29.92
N SER A 79 -2.52 -9.51 -31.10
CA SER A 79 -3.72 -9.42 -31.93
C SER A 79 -4.94 -10.02 -31.19
N GLY A 80 -6.08 -9.33 -31.27
CA GLY A 80 -7.33 -9.80 -30.65
C GLY A 80 -7.40 -9.65 -29.13
N VAL A 81 -6.46 -8.94 -28.50
CA VAL A 81 -6.50 -8.62 -27.06
C VAL A 81 -7.17 -7.28 -26.82
N GLU A 82 -8.15 -7.27 -25.92
CA GLU A 82 -8.82 -6.06 -25.42
C GLU A 82 -8.58 -5.90 -23.91
N ILE A 83 -8.14 -4.72 -23.47
CA ILE A 83 -8.09 -4.36 -22.06
C ILE A 83 -9.48 -3.90 -21.63
N LYS A 84 -10.22 -4.79 -20.97
CA LYS A 84 -11.62 -4.55 -20.57
C LYS A 84 -11.73 -3.63 -19.36
N LYS A 85 -10.84 -3.80 -18.37
CA LYS A 85 -10.92 -3.04 -17.12
C LYS A 85 -9.56 -2.94 -16.41
N LEU A 86 -9.36 -1.82 -15.72
CA LEU A 86 -8.27 -1.59 -14.78
C LEU A 86 -8.82 -1.46 -13.34
N GLU A 87 -8.17 -2.15 -12.41
CA GLU A 87 -8.49 -2.14 -10.98
C GLU A 87 -7.21 -1.70 -10.25
N LEU A 88 -7.13 -0.43 -9.85
CA LEU A 88 -5.90 0.20 -9.37
C LEU A 88 -5.97 0.43 -7.87
N ILE A 89 -5.10 -0.22 -7.12
CA ILE A 89 -5.07 -0.18 -5.66
C ILE A 89 -3.93 0.72 -5.20
N ASP A 90 -4.21 1.65 -4.28
CA ASP A 90 -3.18 2.51 -3.70
C ASP A 90 -2.03 1.68 -3.08
N ASP A 91 -0.80 2.17 -3.26
CA ASP A 91 0.42 1.60 -2.66
C ASP A 91 0.45 1.80 -1.14
N GLY A 92 0.00 2.96 -0.70
CA GLY A 92 0.04 3.40 0.69
C GLY A 92 -0.06 4.91 0.76
N SER A 93 0.85 5.56 1.50
CA SER A 93 0.81 7.01 1.68
C SER A 93 1.38 7.80 0.48
N SER A 94 2.03 7.14 -0.47
CA SER A 94 2.74 7.76 -1.59
C SER A 94 1.83 8.61 -2.47
N GLU A 95 0.65 8.11 -2.81
CA GLU A 95 -0.37 8.81 -3.60
C GLU A 95 -0.86 10.07 -2.87
N TYR A 96 -1.16 9.95 -1.57
CA TYR A 96 -1.64 11.04 -0.73
C TYR A 96 -0.59 12.15 -0.58
N GLN A 97 0.69 11.79 -0.44
CA GLN A 97 1.77 12.76 -0.44
C GLN A 97 1.86 13.52 -1.78
N LYS A 98 1.64 12.84 -2.92
CA LYS A 98 1.55 13.52 -4.22
C LYS A 98 0.34 14.45 -4.29
N MET A 99 -0.81 14.04 -3.78
CA MET A 99 -1.99 14.91 -3.67
C MET A 99 -1.72 16.13 -2.79
N PHE A 100 -1.04 15.96 -1.65
CA PHE A 100 -0.70 17.05 -0.73
C PHE A 100 0.16 18.14 -1.37
N TYR A 101 1.11 17.78 -2.24
CA TYR A 101 1.87 18.77 -2.99
C TYR A 101 1.09 19.33 -4.17
N TRP A 102 0.29 18.49 -4.84
CA TRP A 102 -0.52 18.89 -6.00
C TRP A 102 -1.63 19.88 -5.64
N GLN A 103 -2.22 19.75 -4.45
CA GLN A 103 -3.28 20.66 -3.96
C GLN A 103 -2.81 22.12 -3.83
N ARG A 104 -1.49 22.37 -3.85
CA ARG A 104 -0.89 23.72 -3.76
C ARG A 104 -0.89 24.45 -5.10
N LEU A 105 -1.17 23.74 -6.19
CA LEU A 105 -1.30 24.32 -7.52
C LEU A 105 -2.63 25.08 -7.63
N SER A 106 -2.64 26.16 -8.40
CA SER A 106 -3.89 26.82 -8.80
C SER A 106 -4.78 25.90 -9.63
N SER A 107 -6.09 26.17 -9.71
CA SER A 107 -7.03 25.35 -10.51
C SER A 107 -6.63 25.25 -11.98
N GLU A 108 -6.07 26.31 -12.55
CA GLU A 108 -5.55 26.29 -13.93
C GLU A 108 -4.35 25.36 -14.08
N GLU A 109 -3.41 25.40 -13.13
CA GLU A 109 -2.24 24.52 -13.12
C GLU A 109 -2.62 23.06 -12.87
N GLN A 110 -3.58 22.80 -11.99
CA GLN A 110 -4.15 21.47 -11.76
C GLN A 110 -4.74 20.89 -13.04
N THR A 111 -5.55 21.68 -13.76
CA THR A 111 -6.13 21.31 -15.06
C THR A 111 -5.05 21.00 -16.08
N ARG A 112 -4.05 21.87 -16.19
CA ARG A 112 -2.93 21.73 -17.12
C ARG A 112 -2.08 20.51 -16.81
N ASP A 113 -1.83 20.21 -15.54
CA ASP A 113 -1.05 19.04 -15.12
C ASP A 113 -1.78 17.74 -15.47
N LEU A 114 -3.09 17.63 -15.22
CA LEU A 114 -3.90 16.48 -15.62
C LEU A 114 -3.89 16.26 -17.14
N ALA A 115 -4.12 17.32 -17.92
CA ALA A 115 -4.09 17.26 -19.39
C ALA A 115 -2.70 16.85 -19.93
N THR A 116 -1.63 17.39 -19.32
CA THR A 116 -0.25 17.05 -19.67
C THR A 116 0.06 15.59 -19.33
N GLY A 117 -0.37 15.12 -18.16
CA GLY A 117 -0.23 13.72 -17.75
C GLY A 117 -0.92 12.76 -18.70
N LEU A 118 -2.14 13.09 -19.16
CA LEU A 118 -2.88 12.27 -20.12
C LEU A 118 -2.15 12.21 -21.47
N LYS A 119 -1.66 13.35 -21.96
CA LYS A 119 -0.85 13.41 -23.20
C LYS A 119 0.40 12.54 -23.08
N ASN A 120 1.11 12.63 -21.95
CA ASN A 120 2.30 11.82 -21.69
C ASN A 120 1.97 10.33 -21.64
N LEU A 121 0.87 9.96 -21.01
CA LEU A 121 0.41 8.56 -20.94
C LEU A 121 0.05 8.01 -22.33
N LYS A 122 -0.72 8.76 -23.12
CA LYS A 122 -1.04 8.40 -24.52
C LYS A 122 0.23 8.22 -25.36
N SER A 123 1.17 9.16 -25.26
CA SER A 123 2.46 9.11 -25.96
C SER A 123 3.31 7.89 -25.54
N TYR A 124 3.29 7.56 -24.23
CA TYR A 124 3.99 6.38 -23.73
C TYR A 124 3.41 5.08 -24.30
N LEU A 125 2.07 4.95 -24.29
CA LEU A 125 1.36 3.76 -24.76
C LEU A 125 1.47 3.56 -26.27
N SER A 126 1.40 4.64 -27.07
CA SER A 126 1.58 4.56 -28.53
C SER A 126 2.98 4.08 -28.92
N GLY A 127 3.94 4.16 -27.99
CA GLY A 127 5.20 3.48 -28.14
C GLY A 127 6.18 4.15 -29.08
N ASN A 128 6.06 5.47 -29.27
CA ASN A 128 7.10 6.34 -29.85
C ASN A 128 8.34 6.42 -28.94
N ASP A 129 8.81 5.28 -28.42
CA ASP A 129 10.16 5.12 -27.85
C ASP A 129 11.15 5.30 -29.00
N ASN A 130 11.43 6.54 -29.30
CA ASN A 130 12.42 6.88 -30.29
C ASN A 130 13.77 6.61 -29.61
N LYS A 131 14.25 5.36 -29.71
CA LYS A 131 15.56 4.92 -29.16
C LYS A 131 16.67 5.87 -29.62
N LEU A 132 16.55 6.39 -30.85
CA LEU A 132 17.40 7.41 -31.42
C LEU A 132 17.30 8.74 -30.66
N LEU A 133 16.10 9.21 -30.34
CA LEU A 133 15.87 10.42 -29.55
C LEU A 133 16.40 10.27 -28.12
N ARG A 134 16.23 9.10 -27.49
CA ARG A 134 16.83 8.78 -26.18
C ARG A 134 18.35 8.81 -26.23
N LEU A 135 18.94 8.28 -27.31
CA LEU A 135 20.39 8.26 -27.52
C LEU A 135 20.94 9.67 -27.79
N LEU A 136 20.23 10.48 -28.59
CA LEU A 136 20.65 11.82 -29.03
C LEU A 136 20.40 12.92 -27.99
N THR A 137 19.34 12.79 -27.20
CA THR A 137 18.91 13.87 -26.27
C THR A 137 19.06 13.49 -24.79
N GLY A 138 19.30 12.22 -24.47
CA GLY A 138 19.21 11.70 -23.09
C GLY A 138 17.77 11.62 -22.55
N HIS A 139 16.77 12.10 -23.29
CA HIS A 139 15.37 12.09 -22.88
C HIS A 139 14.70 10.79 -23.33
N SER A 140 14.41 9.90 -22.38
CA SER A 140 13.52 8.77 -22.61
C SER A 140 12.06 9.21 -22.46
N ASN A 141 11.12 8.56 -23.16
CA ASN A 141 9.70 8.57 -22.82
C ASN A 141 9.48 7.92 -21.43
N LYS A 142 9.97 8.53 -20.36
CA LYS A 142 9.68 8.09 -19.00
C LYS A 142 8.37 8.75 -18.60
N LEU A 143 7.36 7.94 -18.31
CA LEU A 143 6.19 8.42 -17.60
C LEU A 143 6.65 8.96 -16.23
N PRO A 144 6.47 10.25 -15.92
CA PRO A 144 6.96 10.82 -14.68
C PRO A 144 6.18 10.25 -13.47
N ARG A 145 6.78 10.26 -12.27
CA ARG A 145 6.07 9.87 -11.04
C ARG A 145 5.32 11.06 -10.42
N ARG A 146 4.38 11.62 -11.19
CA ARG A 146 3.48 12.72 -10.79
C ARG A 146 2.06 12.20 -10.61
N LEU A 147 1.24 12.92 -9.83
CA LEU A 147 -0.17 12.60 -9.62
C LEU A 147 -0.91 12.36 -10.95
N SER A 148 -0.77 13.30 -11.89
CA SER A 148 -1.34 13.21 -13.23
C SER A 148 -0.83 12.03 -14.07
N SER A 149 0.23 11.34 -13.67
CA SER A 149 0.70 10.16 -14.40
C SER A 149 0.02 8.86 -13.97
N PHE A 150 -0.65 8.86 -12.81
CA PHE A 150 -1.40 7.71 -12.34
C PHE A 150 -2.90 7.97 -12.16
N MET A 151 -3.36 9.23 -12.12
CA MET A 151 -4.78 9.59 -12.02
C MET A 151 -5.50 9.82 -13.37
N ASN A 152 -4.98 9.24 -14.47
CA ASN A 152 -5.48 9.46 -15.84
C ASN A 152 -5.96 8.20 -16.57
N TRP A 153 -5.95 7.04 -15.93
CA TRP A 153 -6.26 5.74 -16.56
C TRP A 153 -7.71 5.62 -17.02
N HIS A 154 -8.65 6.17 -16.24
CA HIS A 154 -10.08 6.18 -16.56
C HIS A 154 -10.43 6.94 -17.86
N GLN A 155 -9.52 7.79 -18.35
CA GLN A 155 -9.67 8.50 -19.62
C GLN A 155 -9.32 7.63 -20.84
N LEU A 156 -8.70 6.47 -20.62
CA LEU A 156 -8.22 5.56 -21.67
C LEU A 156 -8.88 4.18 -21.59
N PHE A 157 -9.17 3.70 -20.39
CA PHE A 157 -9.75 2.38 -20.13
C PHE A 157 -10.79 2.48 -19.02
N PRO A 158 -11.85 1.65 -19.02
CA PRO A 158 -12.72 1.50 -17.85
C PRO A 158 -11.87 1.21 -16.61
N THR A 159 -11.91 2.08 -15.61
CA THR A 159 -10.97 2.05 -14.48
C THR A 159 -11.69 2.26 -13.16
N THR A 160 -11.29 1.51 -12.14
CA THR A 160 -11.66 1.77 -10.76
C THR A 160 -10.39 1.97 -9.92
N TYR A 161 -10.29 3.10 -9.25
CA TYR A 161 -9.26 3.46 -8.28
C TYR A 161 -9.75 3.10 -6.88
N HIS A 162 -9.11 2.11 -6.25
CA HIS A 162 -9.37 1.67 -4.90
C HIS A 162 -8.45 2.45 -3.97
N MET A 163 -9.03 3.47 -3.35
CA MET A 163 -8.32 4.42 -2.53
C MET A 163 -8.30 3.99 -1.07
N LEU A 164 -7.14 4.13 -0.44
CA LEU A 164 -6.94 3.86 0.99
C LEU A 164 -7.81 4.76 1.89
N ARG A 165 -7.92 6.05 1.54
CA ARG A 165 -8.71 7.09 2.22
C ARG A 165 -9.39 7.97 1.19
N MET A 166 -10.52 7.49 0.65
CA MET A 166 -11.30 8.21 -0.36
C MET A 166 -11.79 9.57 0.15
N ASP A 167 -12.06 9.69 1.45
CA ASP A 167 -12.45 10.91 2.13
C ASP A 167 -11.37 12.01 2.12
N TYR A 168 -10.12 11.70 1.77
CA TYR A 168 -9.12 12.74 1.54
C TYR A 168 -9.48 13.66 0.36
N LEU A 169 -10.23 13.15 -0.63
CA LEU A 169 -10.71 13.92 -1.78
C LEU A 169 -11.82 14.91 -1.41
N ASP A 170 -12.39 14.84 -0.21
CA ASP A 170 -13.40 15.79 0.27
C ASP A 170 -12.80 17.16 0.62
N LYS A 171 -11.47 17.24 0.67
CA LYS A 171 -10.73 18.47 0.87
C LYS A 171 -11.01 19.48 -0.26
N PRO A 172 -11.35 20.75 0.05
CA PRO A 172 -11.68 21.76 -0.96
C PRO A 172 -10.64 21.90 -2.08
N GLU A 173 -9.36 21.88 -1.72
CA GLU A 173 -8.23 22.02 -2.65
C GLU A 173 -8.06 20.81 -3.59
N LEU A 174 -8.76 19.70 -3.32
CA LEU A 174 -8.80 18.47 -4.12
C LEU A 174 -10.16 18.24 -4.80
N HIS A 175 -11.13 19.15 -4.66
CA HIS A 175 -12.46 18.98 -5.28
C HIS A 175 -12.38 18.81 -6.80
N GLN A 176 -11.46 19.52 -7.45
CA GLN A 176 -11.23 19.36 -8.88
C GLN A 176 -10.77 17.93 -9.23
N LEU A 177 -9.87 17.35 -8.44
CA LEU A 177 -9.45 15.95 -8.63
C LEU A 177 -10.59 14.98 -8.35
N LYS A 178 -11.39 15.21 -7.32
CA LYS A 178 -12.58 14.41 -7.01
C LYS A 178 -13.56 14.39 -8.17
N GLN A 179 -13.88 15.57 -8.72
CA GLN A 179 -14.74 15.72 -9.89
C GLN A 179 -14.14 15.04 -11.12
N TYR A 180 -12.82 15.18 -11.32
CA TYR A 180 -12.10 14.57 -12.42
C TYR A 180 -12.19 13.04 -12.40
N LEU A 181 -11.99 12.43 -11.23
CA LEU A 181 -12.11 10.98 -11.05
C LEU A 181 -13.57 10.52 -11.17
N GLY A 182 -14.53 11.35 -10.74
CA GLY A 182 -15.96 11.04 -10.79
C GLY A 182 -16.28 9.71 -10.11
N ASN A 183 -17.05 8.86 -10.77
CA ASN A 183 -17.42 7.52 -10.26
C ASN A 183 -16.32 6.46 -10.42
N ASN A 184 -15.11 6.85 -10.86
CA ASN A 184 -14.01 5.91 -11.02
C ASN A 184 -13.21 5.69 -9.74
N ALA A 185 -13.50 6.39 -8.64
CA ALA A 185 -12.81 6.22 -7.36
C ALA A 185 -13.75 5.57 -6.32
N GLN A 186 -13.22 4.66 -5.51
CA GLN A 186 -13.93 4.03 -4.42
C GLN A 186 -13.01 3.75 -3.22
N GLN A 187 -13.59 3.71 -2.03
CA GLN A 187 -12.90 3.35 -0.80
C GLN A 187 -12.54 1.85 -0.79
N ILE A 188 -11.31 1.50 -0.42
CA ILE A 188 -10.93 0.11 -0.13
C ILE A 188 -11.75 -0.40 1.05
N ARG A 189 -12.37 -1.57 0.87
CA ARG A 189 -12.98 -2.33 1.96
C ARG A 189 -11.93 -3.26 2.59
N TRP A 190 -11.74 -3.15 3.90
CA TRP A 190 -10.77 -3.98 4.62
C TRP A 190 -11.42 -5.18 5.31
N ASN A 191 -12.64 -5.04 5.82
CA ASN A 191 -13.26 -5.96 6.76
C ASN A 191 -13.94 -7.20 6.14
N TYR A 192 -13.43 -7.77 5.05
CA TYR A 192 -14.05 -8.93 4.38
C TYR A 192 -14.23 -10.15 5.29
N ILE A 193 -13.21 -10.48 6.09
CA ILE A 193 -13.27 -11.63 7.00
C ILE A 193 -13.94 -11.23 8.32
N ALA A 194 -13.59 -10.05 8.86
CA ALA A 194 -14.16 -9.54 10.10
C ALA A 194 -15.70 -9.40 10.06
N ASP A 195 -16.27 -9.03 8.91
CA ASP A 195 -17.72 -8.92 8.71
C ASP A 195 -18.38 -10.25 8.28
N ASN A 196 -17.64 -11.37 8.25
CA ASN A 196 -18.09 -12.67 7.76
C ASN A 196 -18.61 -12.65 6.31
N LEU A 197 -18.00 -11.83 5.44
CA LEU A 197 -18.33 -11.83 4.00
C LEU A 197 -17.61 -12.94 3.25
N PHE A 198 -16.48 -13.41 3.79
CA PHE A 198 -15.79 -14.58 3.28
C PHE A 198 -16.26 -15.84 4.01
N ASP A 199 -16.67 -16.84 3.24
CA ASP A 199 -16.89 -18.19 3.75
C ASP A 199 -15.56 -18.85 4.18
N ASP A 200 -15.65 -20.05 4.77
CA ASP A 200 -14.48 -20.76 5.30
C ASP A 200 -13.45 -21.10 4.21
N GLU A 201 -13.89 -21.39 2.99
CA GLU A 201 -13.01 -21.69 1.86
C GLU A 201 -12.26 -20.44 1.40
N GLN A 202 -12.96 -19.31 1.29
CA GLN A 202 -12.40 -18.01 0.96
C GLN A 202 -11.42 -17.53 2.02
N GLN A 203 -11.75 -17.70 3.31
CA GLN A 203 -10.83 -17.41 4.40
C GLN A 203 -9.58 -18.28 4.33
N SER A 204 -9.73 -19.59 4.10
CA SER A 204 -8.60 -20.51 3.95
C SER A 204 -7.70 -20.10 2.79
N LEU A 205 -8.29 -19.82 1.61
CA LEU A 205 -7.58 -19.35 0.43
C LEU A 205 -6.83 -18.04 0.70
N PHE A 206 -7.43 -17.10 1.44
CA PHE A 206 -6.77 -15.85 1.83
C PHE A 206 -5.49 -16.10 2.64
N TYR A 207 -5.55 -16.97 3.65
CA TYR A 207 -4.36 -17.30 4.46
C TYR A 207 -3.30 -18.05 3.64
N GLN A 208 -3.71 -18.98 2.79
CA GLN A 208 -2.81 -19.73 1.90
C GLN A 208 -2.05 -18.81 0.94
N LEU A 209 -2.73 -17.84 0.32
CA LEU A 209 -2.12 -16.86 -0.57
C LEU A 209 -1.08 -15.96 0.12
N LEU A 210 -1.24 -15.72 1.42
CA LEU A 210 -0.29 -14.95 2.23
C LEU A 210 0.81 -15.82 2.85
N GLY A 211 0.75 -17.16 2.67
CA GLY A 211 1.67 -18.10 3.29
C GLY A 211 1.53 -18.19 4.81
N ILE A 212 0.36 -17.85 5.36
CA ILE A 212 0.11 -17.84 6.80
C ILE A 212 -0.27 -19.25 7.27
N SER A 213 0.62 -19.87 8.01
CA SER A 213 0.46 -21.21 8.58
C SER A 213 -0.70 -21.30 9.56
N LEU A 214 -1.21 -22.51 9.80
CA LEU A 214 -2.24 -22.73 10.82
C LEU A 214 -1.79 -22.28 12.22
N ALA A 215 -0.50 -22.39 12.53
CA ALA A 215 0.06 -21.91 13.80
C ALA A 215 -0.02 -20.38 13.90
N GLU A 216 0.35 -19.66 12.84
CA GLU A 216 0.22 -18.20 12.78
C GLU A 216 -1.25 -17.77 12.79
N GLN A 217 -2.14 -18.47 12.09
CA GLN A 217 -3.59 -18.23 12.18
C GLN A 217 -4.10 -18.40 13.61
N LYS A 218 -3.65 -19.44 14.33
CA LYS A 218 -3.96 -19.63 15.74
C LYS A 218 -3.40 -18.49 16.60
N GLN A 219 -2.19 -18.00 16.32
CA GLN A 219 -1.63 -16.83 17.01
C GLN A 219 -2.45 -15.55 16.76
N LEU A 220 -2.84 -15.29 15.51
CA LEU A 220 -3.71 -14.17 15.13
C LEU A 220 -5.05 -14.22 15.88
N ARG A 221 -5.69 -15.40 15.93
CA ARG A 221 -6.95 -15.62 16.66
C ARG A 221 -6.76 -15.59 18.17
N ALA A 222 -5.65 -16.13 18.69
CA ALA A 222 -5.33 -16.11 20.11
C ALA A 222 -5.02 -14.69 20.60
N GLY A 223 -4.48 -13.80 19.76
CA GLY A 223 -4.33 -12.37 20.07
C GLY A 223 -5.67 -11.64 20.28
N ARG A 224 -6.80 -12.23 19.83
CA ARG A 224 -8.15 -11.77 20.17
C ARG A 224 -8.56 -12.13 21.60
N GLN A 225 -7.97 -13.19 22.16
CA GLN A 225 -8.26 -13.72 23.51
C GLN A 225 -7.18 -13.35 24.55
N GLN A 226 -5.93 -13.22 24.12
CA GLN A 226 -4.84 -12.59 24.85
C GLN A 226 -4.81 -11.13 24.43
N LEU A 227 -5.47 -10.27 25.21
CA LEU A 227 -5.38 -8.83 25.06
C LEU A 227 -3.90 -8.40 25.05
N HIS A 228 -3.31 -8.31 23.86
CA HIS A 228 -2.09 -7.55 23.67
C HIS A 228 -2.54 -6.10 23.64
N ASP A 229 -2.34 -5.44 24.77
CA ASP A 229 -2.82 -4.08 24.99
C ASP A 229 -2.19 -3.11 23.99
N PHE A 230 -0.96 -3.39 23.53
CA PHE A 230 -0.19 -2.50 22.66
C PHE A 230 0.69 -3.25 21.66
N MET A 231 0.71 -2.76 20.41
CA MET A 231 1.66 -3.17 19.38
C MET A 231 2.51 -1.99 18.91
N PHE A 232 3.82 -2.14 18.98
CA PHE A 232 4.78 -1.20 18.42
C PHE A 232 4.97 -1.45 16.92
N ILE A 233 4.83 -0.39 16.12
CA ILE A 233 5.06 -0.40 14.69
C ILE A 233 6.49 0.03 14.38
N GLY A 234 7.29 -0.90 13.87
CA GLY A 234 8.67 -0.67 13.46
C GLY A 234 8.82 -0.24 11.99
N VAL A 235 9.95 0.40 11.70
CA VAL A 235 10.37 0.79 10.34
C VAL A 235 11.78 0.31 10.05
N ASP A 236 12.19 0.35 8.78
CA ASP A 236 13.56 0.00 8.38
C ASP A 236 14.56 1.16 8.57
N SER A 237 15.83 0.88 8.26
CA SER A 237 16.96 1.82 8.39
C SER A 237 16.83 3.08 7.55
N SER A 238 15.96 3.09 6.52
CA SER A 238 15.75 4.29 5.71
C SER A 238 14.97 5.37 6.47
N ASN A 239 14.23 4.97 7.51
CA ASN A 239 13.39 5.87 8.32
C ASN A 239 13.91 6.07 9.74
N ALA A 240 14.41 5.01 10.39
CA ALA A 240 14.96 5.08 11.74
C ALA A 240 15.97 3.98 12.03
N SER A 241 16.98 4.28 12.85
CA SER A 241 17.89 3.26 13.38
C SER A 241 17.19 2.36 14.41
N SER A 242 17.73 1.16 14.62
CA SER A 242 17.29 0.28 15.71
C SER A 242 17.44 0.95 17.08
N LYS A 243 18.56 1.66 17.31
CA LYS A 243 18.79 2.41 18.56
C LYS A 243 17.68 3.43 18.83
N LEU A 244 17.26 4.20 17.83
CA LEU A 244 16.17 5.16 17.99
C LEU A 244 14.86 4.45 18.36
N GLN A 245 14.52 3.36 17.67
CA GLN A 245 13.29 2.61 17.95
C GLN A 245 13.31 1.98 19.36
N ILE A 246 14.47 1.47 19.81
CA ILE A 246 14.69 0.98 21.17
C ILE A 246 14.46 2.10 22.20
N ASN A 247 15.01 3.30 21.94
CA ASN A 247 14.85 4.45 22.83
C ASN A 247 13.40 4.92 22.92
N VAL A 248 12.66 4.95 21.80
CA VAL A 248 11.23 5.28 21.79
C VAL A 248 10.42 4.29 22.63
N ILE A 249 10.68 2.99 22.47
CA ILE A 249 9.98 1.96 23.28
C ILE A 249 10.33 2.12 24.76
N ALA A 250 11.61 2.36 25.09
CA ALA A 250 12.07 2.58 26.45
C ALA A 250 11.37 3.79 27.09
N ASP A 251 11.29 4.92 26.38
CA ASP A 251 10.60 6.13 26.84
C ASP A 251 9.12 5.85 27.10
N SER A 252 8.44 5.15 26.19
CA SER A 252 7.02 4.82 26.33
C SER A 252 6.70 3.89 27.52
N ARG A 253 7.71 3.30 28.17
CA ARG A 253 7.58 2.48 29.39
C ARG A 253 7.86 3.23 30.69
N GLN A 254 8.43 4.43 30.63
CA GLN A 254 8.78 5.21 31.81
C GLN A 254 7.61 6.07 32.28
N GLU A 255 7.45 6.24 33.59
CA GLU A 255 6.43 7.13 34.18
C GLU A 255 6.66 8.60 33.83
N SER A 256 7.92 9.02 33.68
CA SER A 256 8.32 10.39 33.38
C SER A 256 8.83 10.57 31.94
N GLY A 257 8.40 9.69 31.03
CA GLY A 257 8.78 9.74 29.62
C GLY A 257 8.17 10.92 28.86
N ILE A 258 8.69 11.19 27.67
CA ILE A 258 8.13 12.17 26.73
C ILE A 258 6.78 11.67 26.20
N ILE A 259 6.71 10.38 25.90
CA ILE A 259 5.49 9.67 25.54
C ILE A 259 4.76 9.24 26.83
N PRO A 260 3.44 9.48 26.95
CA PRO A 260 2.64 8.95 28.05
C PRO A 260 2.85 7.45 28.23
N THR A 261 3.04 7.03 29.48
CA THR A 261 3.39 5.65 29.82
C THR A 261 2.35 4.67 29.32
N ILE A 262 2.82 3.68 28.56
CA ILE A 262 2.02 2.56 28.08
C ILE A 262 2.02 1.46 29.14
N THR A 263 0.93 1.36 29.89
CA THR A 263 0.73 0.34 30.95
C THR A 263 0.28 -1.02 30.41
N ALA A 264 0.88 -1.45 29.29
CA ALA A 264 0.57 -2.73 28.65
C ALA A 264 1.32 -3.88 29.35
N LYS A 265 0.60 -4.94 29.74
CA LYS A 265 1.24 -6.12 30.35
C LYS A 265 2.07 -6.93 29.35
N LYS A 266 1.65 -6.92 28.08
CA LYS A 266 2.35 -7.59 26.98
C LYS A 266 2.39 -6.66 25.77
N MET A 267 3.59 -6.32 25.31
CA MET A 267 3.80 -5.54 24.09
C MET A 267 4.19 -6.47 22.94
N LEU A 268 3.63 -6.22 21.76
CA LEU A 268 4.04 -6.87 20.51
C LEU A 268 4.89 -5.92 19.67
N PHE A 269 5.88 -6.45 18.97
CA PHE A 269 6.63 -5.73 17.95
C PHE A 269 6.20 -6.22 16.57
N LYS A 270 5.79 -5.28 15.71
CA LYS A 270 5.56 -5.53 14.29
C LYS A 270 6.60 -4.78 13.46
N GLY A 271 7.63 -5.52 13.06
CA GLY A 271 8.73 -4.99 12.24
C GLY A 271 8.36 -4.73 10.79
N HIS A 272 9.17 -3.90 10.13
CA HIS A 272 9.12 -3.72 8.68
C HIS A 272 9.70 -4.97 7.98
N PRO A 273 9.10 -5.47 6.89
CA PRO A 273 9.53 -6.70 6.20
C PRO A 273 11.01 -6.71 5.79
N PHE A 274 11.59 -5.54 5.50
CA PHE A 274 12.96 -5.40 5.01
C PHE A 274 13.96 -4.91 6.05
N ALA A 275 13.55 -4.76 7.32
CA ALA A 275 14.46 -4.37 8.39
C ALA A 275 15.29 -5.57 8.85
N ASN A 276 16.61 -5.42 8.85
CA ASN A 276 17.56 -6.46 9.29
C ASN A 276 17.85 -6.44 10.81
N PHE A 277 17.17 -5.58 11.57
CA PHE A 277 17.40 -5.37 12.99
C PHE A 277 16.13 -5.57 13.85
N ASN A 278 15.08 -6.19 13.29
CA ASN A 278 13.82 -6.45 14.00
C ASN A 278 14.07 -7.21 15.31
N GLN A 279 14.85 -8.30 15.26
CA GLN A 279 15.16 -9.12 16.43
C GLN A 279 15.89 -8.32 17.52
N THR A 280 16.81 -7.42 17.14
CA THR A 280 17.53 -6.57 18.10
C THR A 280 16.57 -5.70 18.93
N ILE A 281 15.50 -5.20 18.32
CA ILE A 281 14.50 -4.39 19.02
C ILE A 281 13.64 -5.28 19.94
N VAL A 282 13.23 -6.45 19.45
CA VAL A 282 12.44 -7.44 20.20
C VAL A 282 13.19 -7.88 21.47
N ASP A 283 14.47 -8.23 21.32
CA ASP A 283 15.33 -8.71 22.42
C ASP A 283 15.57 -7.62 23.47
N ALA A 284 15.79 -6.37 23.04
CA ALA A 284 16.06 -5.25 23.93
C ALA A 284 14.92 -4.97 24.92
N HIS A 285 13.68 -5.34 24.57
CA HIS A 285 12.48 -5.05 25.37
C HIS A 285 11.69 -6.28 25.79
N GLN A 286 12.18 -7.49 25.44
CA GLN A 286 11.51 -8.78 25.69
C GLN A 286 10.07 -8.79 25.17
N MET A 287 9.86 -8.28 23.95
CA MET A 287 8.54 -8.18 23.33
C MET A 287 8.15 -9.50 22.67
N GLY A 288 6.85 -9.72 22.49
CA GLY A 288 6.40 -10.74 21.53
C GLY A 288 6.61 -10.24 20.11
N GLU A 289 7.05 -11.08 19.19
CA GLU A 289 7.22 -10.71 17.78
C GLU A 289 6.00 -11.15 16.96
N MET A 290 5.47 -10.25 16.14
CA MET A 290 4.61 -10.61 15.02
C MET A 290 5.48 -10.73 13.76
N PRO A 291 5.40 -11.83 12.99
CA PRO A 291 6.19 -12.01 11.79
C PRO A 291 6.15 -10.79 10.87
N ALA A 292 7.31 -10.21 10.58
CA ALA A 292 7.41 -8.96 9.83
C ALA A 292 6.81 -9.05 8.42
N MET A 293 6.87 -10.25 7.82
CA MET A 293 6.35 -10.53 6.48
C MET A 293 4.81 -10.52 6.42
N ILE A 294 4.09 -10.75 7.52
CA ILE A 294 2.63 -10.64 7.52
C ILE A 294 2.26 -9.15 7.37
N PRO A 295 1.51 -8.75 6.32
CA PRO A 295 1.05 -7.37 6.19
C PRO A 295 0.19 -6.97 7.38
N PHE A 296 0.32 -5.72 7.84
CA PHE A 296 -0.47 -5.25 8.96
C PHE A 296 -1.98 -5.26 8.63
N GLU A 297 -2.31 -5.00 7.37
CA GLU A 297 -3.65 -5.02 6.81
C GLU A 297 -4.35 -6.38 7.02
N THR A 298 -3.60 -7.49 7.14
CA THR A 298 -4.16 -8.80 7.50
C THR A 298 -4.86 -8.78 8.85
N LEU A 299 -4.36 -8.01 9.82
CA LEU A 299 -5.00 -7.85 11.13
C LEU A 299 -6.34 -7.12 11.01
N ILE A 300 -6.40 -6.11 10.15
CA ILE A 300 -7.62 -5.36 9.85
C ILE A 300 -8.63 -6.29 9.17
N MET A 301 -8.18 -7.02 8.14
CA MET A 301 -9.04 -7.92 7.38
C MET A 301 -9.68 -9.00 8.25
N THR A 302 -8.90 -9.56 9.17
CA THR A 302 -9.30 -10.68 10.03
C THR A 302 -9.97 -10.26 11.34
N GLY A 303 -10.04 -8.96 11.63
CA GLY A 303 -10.61 -8.44 12.88
C GLY A 303 -9.78 -8.76 14.12
N ASN A 304 -8.46 -8.95 13.96
CA ASN A 304 -7.51 -9.30 15.03
C ASN A 304 -6.52 -8.15 15.29
N LEU A 305 -6.98 -6.90 15.17
CA LEU A 305 -6.20 -5.75 15.58
C LEU A 305 -5.93 -5.78 17.10
N PRO A 306 -4.77 -5.29 17.58
CA PRO A 306 -4.54 -5.09 19.00
C PRO A 306 -5.51 -4.03 19.57
N GLN A 307 -5.52 -3.81 20.89
CA GLN A 307 -6.36 -2.72 21.43
C GLN A 307 -5.82 -1.34 21.06
N LYS A 308 -4.49 -1.20 21.08
CA LYS A 308 -3.78 0.04 20.82
C LYS A 308 -2.57 -0.23 19.94
N VAL A 309 -2.20 0.77 19.14
CA VAL A 309 -0.95 0.80 18.39
C VAL A 309 -0.21 2.09 18.63
N GLY A 310 1.10 2.06 18.48
CA GLY A 310 1.94 3.24 18.40
C GLY A 310 3.29 2.87 17.81
N GLY A 311 4.12 3.88 17.52
CA GLY A 311 5.47 3.64 17.04
C GLY A 311 5.86 4.60 15.93
N MET A 312 6.61 4.11 14.97
CA MET A 312 7.21 4.95 13.93
C MET A 312 6.19 5.29 12.83
N ALA A 313 6.31 6.47 12.22
CA ALA A 313 5.44 6.92 11.13
C ALA A 313 5.44 5.93 9.95
N SER A 314 4.24 5.52 9.50
CA SER A 314 4.05 4.50 8.48
C SER A 314 2.74 4.73 7.72
N SER A 315 2.65 4.27 6.48
CA SER A 315 1.40 4.28 5.72
C SER A 315 0.34 3.37 6.31
N LEU A 316 0.70 2.38 7.14
CA LEU A 316 -0.28 1.44 7.69
C LEU A 316 -1.38 2.15 8.48
N TYR A 317 -1.08 3.27 9.15
CA TYR A 317 -2.05 3.96 9.99
C TYR A 317 -3.24 4.51 9.18
N PHE A 318 -3.09 4.68 7.86
CA PHE A 318 -4.18 5.08 6.97
C PHE A 318 -5.20 3.96 6.72
N SER A 319 -4.80 2.70 6.88
CA SER A 319 -5.67 1.53 6.70
C SER A 319 -6.49 1.19 7.95
N LEU A 320 -6.12 1.76 9.10
CA LEU A 320 -6.82 1.53 10.36
C LEU A 320 -8.26 2.08 10.31
N PRO A 321 -9.21 1.41 10.98
CA PRO A 321 -10.56 1.95 11.14
C PRO A 321 -10.54 3.36 11.76
N ASN A 322 -11.46 4.24 11.33
CA ASN A 322 -11.49 5.64 11.76
C ASN A 322 -11.62 5.84 13.29
N ASN A 323 -12.18 4.87 14.01
CA ASN A 323 -12.34 4.89 15.46
C ASN A 323 -11.24 4.14 16.21
N TYR A 324 -10.21 3.67 15.50
CA TYR A 324 -9.14 2.88 16.10
C TYR A 324 -8.18 3.78 16.88
N HIS A 325 -7.79 3.32 18.08
CA HIS A 325 -6.98 4.12 18.98
C HIS A 325 -5.49 4.00 18.68
N ILE A 326 -4.89 5.09 18.22
CA ILE A 326 -3.44 5.22 18.08
C ILE A 326 -2.90 6.02 19.27
N GLU A 327 -2.01 5.42 20.05
CA GLU A 327 -1.43 6.03 21.25
C GLU A 327 -0.48 7.17 20.89
N TYR A 328 0.44 6.91 19.96
CA TYR A 328 1.39 7.90 19.49
C TYR A 328 1.99 7.52 18.14
N ILE A 329 2.53 8.53 17.44
CA ILE A 329 3.33 8.33 16.24
C ILE A 329 4.60 9.19 16.31
N VAL A 330 5.75 8.57 16.08
CA VAL A 330 7.05 9.24 16.01
C VAL A 330 7.46 9.44 14.55
N PHE A 331 7.61 10.70 14.16
CA PHE A 331 8.12 11.11 12.85
C PHE A 331 9.64 11.33 12.90
N SER A 332 10.33 11.05 11.79
CA SER A 332 11.72 11.46 11.61
C SER A 332 11.83 12.98 11.53
N GLY A 333 12.92 13.56 12.05
CA GLY A 333 13.17 15.00 11.98
C GLY A 333 12.82 15.74 13.28
N SER A 334 12.41 17.01 13.12
CA SER A 334 12.15 17.96 14.21
C SER A 334 10.74 18.53 14.15
N LYS A 335 10.25 19.04 15.29
CA LYS A 335 8.94 19.71 15.35
C LYS A 335 8.89 20.97 14.46
N LYS A 336 10.04 21.57 14.15
CA LYS A 336 10.14 22.75 13.28
C LYS A 336 9.74 22.46 11.84
N ASP A 337 9.77 21.19 11.44
CA ASP A 337 9.48 20.75 10.06
C ASP A 337 8.01 20.34 9.86
N LEU A 338 7.15 20.54 10.88
CA LEU A 338 5.78 20.04 10.94
C LEU A 338 4.94 20.40 9.70
N GLU A 339 5.01 21.65 9.24
CA GLU A 339 4.26 22.13 8.07
C GLU A 339 4.75 21.54 6.74
N GLN A 340 5.99 21.06 6.71
CA GLN A 340 6.62 20.48 5.52
C GLN A 340 6.43 18.96 5.44
N HIS A 341 6.11 18.31 6.56
CA HIS A 341 5.83 16.88 6.62
C HIS A 341 4.47 16.54 6.00
N ALA A 342 4.46 16.28 4.68
CA ALA A 342 3.26 15.90 3.93
C ALA A 342 2.48 14.78 4.62
N LEU A 343 3.15 13.69 5.00
CA LEU A 343 2.51 12.55 5.67
C LEU A 343 1.79 12.96 6.96
N LEU A 344 2.45 13.72 7.83
CA LEU A 344 1.86 14.20 9.08
C LEU A 344 0.65 15.10 8.81
N GLN A 345 0.78 16.07 7.93
CA GLN A 345 -0.30 17.00 7.60
C GLN A 345 -1.55 16.26 7.06
N ILE A 346 -1.34 15.23 6.23
CA ILE A 346 -2.42 14.38 5.74
C ILE A 346 -3.07 13.61 6.91
N MET A 347 -2.28 13.00 7.79
CA MET A 347 -2.79 12.22 8.93
C MET A 347 -3.59 13.08 9.91
N LEU A 348 -3.15 14.32 10.16
CA LEU A 348 -3.86 15.28 10.99
C LEU A 348 -5.19 15.71 10.34
N TYR A 349 -5.17 16.01 9.04
CA TYR A 349 -6.38 16.38 8.30
C TYR A 349 -7.43 15.26 8.31
N LEU A 350 -6.99 14.03 8.08
CA LEU A 350 -7.82 12.83 8.08
C LEU A 350 -8.20 12.32 9.48
N LYS A 351 -7.77 13.04 10.53
CA LYS A 351 -7.97 12.69 11.94
C LYS A 351 -7.52 11.27 12.28
N VAL A 352 -6.47 10.78 11.60
CA VAL A 352 -5.83 9.51 11.92
C VAL A 352 -5.17 9.60 13.29
N ILE A 353 -4.54 10.74 13.59
CA ILE A 353 -3.87 11.03 14.84
C ILE A 353 -4.18 12.46 15.26
N SER A 354 -4.23 12.72 16.56
CA SER A 354 -4.35 14.08 17.10
C SER A 354 -2.96 14.71 17.34
N PRO A 355 -2.81 16.05 17.26
CA PRO A 355 -1.52 16.72 17.36
C PRO A 355 -0.72 16.40 18.64
N GLU A 356 -1.41 16.21 19.77
CA GLU A 356 -0.80 15.91 21.08
C GLU A 356 -0.19 14.51 21.15
N ARG A 357 -0.47 13.64 20.18
CA ARG A 357 0.08 12.28 20.07
C ARG A 357 1.16 12.15 19.01
N VAL A 358 1.64 13.28 18.49
CA VAL A 358 2.68 13.35 17.46
C VAL A 358 3.99 13.75 18.10
N TYR A 359 5.00 12.91 17.91
CA TYR A 359 6.35 13.10 18.43
C TYR A 359 7.38 13.05 17.30
N PHE A 360 8.58 13.52 17.59
CA PHE A 360 9.67 13.65 16.63
C PHE A 360 10.94 12.98 17.14
N SER A 361 11.66 12.33 16.23
CA SER A 361 12.88 11.56 16.53
C SER A 361 13.95 12.35 17.29
N GLU A 362 14.02 13.68 17.12
CA GLU A 362 14.97 14.53 17.85
C GLU A 362 14.83 14.46 19.36
N GLN A 363 13.62 14.17 19.85
CA GLN A 363 13.29 14.13 21.27
C GLN A 363 13.90 12.91 21.97
N PHE A 364 14.30 11.87 21.21
CA PHE A 364 14.73 10.57 21.74
C PHE A 364 16.23 10.28 21.51
N LYS A 365 16.99 11.28 21.06
CA LYS A 365 18.41 11.13 20.68
C LYS A 365 19.36 10.93 21.88
N SER A 366 18.87 11.13 23.11
CA SER A 366 19.71 11.25 24.31
C SER A 366 19.43 10.23 25.43
N CYS A 367 18.66 9.17 25.17
CA CYS A 367 18.46 8.08 26.11
C CYS A 367 19.51 6.98 25.95
#